data_AF-A0A354UU83-F1
#
_entry.id   AF-A0A354UU83-F1
#
_cell.length_a   1.000
_cell.length_b   1.000
_cell.length_c   1.000
_cell.angle_alpha   90.00
_cell.angle_beta   90.00
_cell.angle_gamma   90.00
#
_symmetry.space_group_name_H-M   'P 1'
#
loop_
_entity.id
_entity.type
_entity.pdbx_description
1 polymer ?
#
loop_
_entity_poly.entity_id
_entity_poly.type
_entity_poly.pdbx_seq_one_letter_code
_entity_poly.pdbx_strand_id
1 'polypeptide(L)'
;MIDTYSVPLKTLVEEFNLEIAYASTDYSSIRITVEDVSRPGLQLAGFFDHYEPMRVQLMGNVEMSYVGKLTPANRSAIFDRLFSYKFPALIIARGIQPHPEMLEMAHKHNITILLSKEATSAIASSIISYLKTALAPRVTRHGVLVEVYGEGILLTGDSGIGKSECAVELLKRGHRLIADDAVEIRKLSPNSLIGTAPALIRNYVELRGIGIINVAKL
;
A
#
# COMPACT_ATOMS: atom_id res chain seq x y z
N MET A 1 -1.38 -21.32 -5.75
CA MET A 1 -1.47 -19.98 -6.38
C MET A 1 -0.95 -19.00 -5.35
N ILE A 2 0.05 -18.17 -5.69
CA ILE A 2 0.39 -17.02 -4.86
C ILE A 2 -0.79 -16.06 -5.07
N ASP A 3 -1.60 -15.83 -4.05
CA ASP A 3 -2.66 -14.82 -4.14
C ASP A 3 -1.99 -13.48 -4.42
N THR A 4 -2.22 -12.93 -5.61
CA THR A 4 -1.73 -11.60 -5.96
C THR A 4 -2.59 -10.59 -5.21
N TYR A 5 -2.10 -10.13 -4.06
CA TYR A 5 -2.74 -9.04 -3.34
C TYR A 5 -2.79 -7.79 -4.21
N SER A 6 -3.82 -6.98 -4.02
CA SER A 6 -3.96 -5.70 -4.72
C SER A 6 -4.59 -4.65 -3.82
N VAL A 7 -4.31 -3.39 -4.13
CA VAL A 7 -4.88 -2.22 -3.46
C VAL A 7 -5.74 -1.44 -4.46
N PRO A 8 -7.00 -1.09 -4.15
CA PRO A 8 -7.77 -0.17 -4.98
C PRO A 8 -7.08 1.20 -5.09
N LEU A 9 -7.00 1.78 -6.29
CA LEU A 9 -6.43 3.12 -6.47
C LEU A 9 -7.14 4.16 -5.59
N LYS A 10 -8.45 4.03 -5.43
CA LYS A 10 -9.25 4.90 -4.54
C LYS A 10 -8.76 4.89 -3.10
N THR A 11 -8.39 3.73 -2.56
CA THR A 11 -7.84 3.61 -1.21
C THR A 11 -6.51 4.34 -1.09
N LEU A 12 -5.64 4.25 -2.12
CA LEU A 12 -4.39 5.02 -2.14
C LEU A 12 -4.66 6.54 -2.16
N VAL A 13 -5.63 6.99 -2.96
CA VAL A 13 -6.01 8.40 -3.04
C VAL A 13 -6.50 8.93 -1.69
N GLU A 14 -7.34 8.18 -0.99
CA GLU A 14 -7.87 8.53 0.33
C GLU A 14 -6.77 8.54 1.40
N GLU A 15 -5.93 7.49 1.45
CA GLU A 15 -4.85 7.35 2.44
C GLU A 15 -3.83 8.50 2.37
N PHE A 16 -3.49 8.92 1.15
CA PHE A 16 -2.47 9.95 0.91
C PHE A 16 -3.06 11.34 0.63
N ASN A 17 -4.38 11.51 0.83
CA ASN A 17 -5.10 12.76 0.57
C ASN A 17 -4.74 13.40 -0.79
N LEU A 18 -4.70 12.57 -1.84
CA LEU A 18 -4.32 13.00 -3.18
C LEU A 18 -5.48 13.75 -3.84
N GLU A 19 -5.18 14.88 -4.45
CA GLU A 19 -6.17 15.63 -5.23
C GLU A 19 -6.28 15.05 -6.64
N ILE A 20 -7.50 14.94 -7.15
CA ILE A 20 -7.75 14.40 -8.49
C ILE A 20 -7.75 15.55 -9.49
N ALA A 21 -6.71 15.64 -10.33
CA ALA A 21 -6.70 16.58 -11.46
C ALA A 21 -7.54 16.07 -12.63
N TYR A 22 -7.49 14.75 -12.87
CA TYR A 22 -8.32 14.07 -13.86
C TYR A 22 -8.52 12.61 -13.44
N ALA A 23 -9.76 12.12 -13.46
CA ALA A 23 -10.07 10.72 -13.23
C ALA A 23 -10.39 10.01 -14.54
N SER A 24 -9.74 8.87 -14.78
CA SER A 24 -10.12 7.97 -15.87
C SER A 24 -11.49 7.35 -15.62
N THR A 25 -12.16 6.92 -16.69
CA THR A 25 -13.50 6.31 -16.61
C THR A 25 -13.52 5.02 -15.80
N ASP A 26 -12.39 4.32 -15.70
CA ASP A 26 -12.19 3.08 -14.97
C ASP A 26 -11.58 3.27 -13.57
N TYR A 27 -11.38 4.52 -13.12
CA TYR A 27 -10.73 4.90 -11.86
C TYR A 27 -11.12 4.02 -10.66
N SER A 28 -12.42 3.76 -10.47
CA SER A 28 -12.93 2.96 -9.35
C SER A 28 -12.53 1.49 -9.40
N SER A 29 -12.26 0.95 -10.59
CA SER A 29 -11.87 -0.44 -10.81
C SER A 29 -10.36 -0.67 -10.82
N ILE A 30 -9.54 0.39 -10.91
CA ILE A 30 -8.08 0.24 -10.95
C ILE A 30 -7.56 -0.44 -9.66
N ARG A 31 -6.67 -1.40 -9.86
CA ARG A 31 -6.00 -2.18 -8.82
C ARG A 31 -4.49 -2.04 -8.95
N ILE A 32 -3.83 -1.63 -7.88
CA ILE A 32 -2.37 -1.55 -7.78
C ILE A 32 -1.87 -2.89 -7.27
N THR A 33 -0.95 -3.51 -8.01
CA THR A 33 -0.39 -4.84 -7.72
C THR A 33 1.12 -4.84 -7.55
N VAL A 34 1.78 -3.70 -7.84
CA VAL A 34 3.23 -3.54 -7.71
C VAL A 34 3.51 -2.59 -6.56
N GLU A 35 4.45 -2.98 -5.69
CA GLU A 35 4.77 -2.25 -4.46
C GLU A 35 5.69 -1.03 -4.64
N ASP A 36 6.18 -0.82 -5.85
CA ASP A 36 7.13 0.23 -6.20
C ASP A 36 6.50 1.31 -7.08
N VAL A 37 7.11 2.50 -7.06
CA VAL A 37 6.73 3.62 -7.94
C VAL A 37 7.82 3.87 -8.97
N SER A 38 7.46 4.42 -10.12
CA SER A 38 8.41 4.75 -11.18
C SER A 38 8.47 6.25 -11.41
N ARG A 39 9.69 6.78 -11.62
CA ARG A 39 9.90 8.17 -12.03
C ARG A 39 10.31 8.17 -13.50
N PRO A 40 9.47 8.67 -14.43
CA PRO A 40 9.66 8.44 -15.87
C PRO A 40 10.74 9.34 -16.51
N GLY A 41 11.86 9.62 -15.83
CA GLY A 41 12.87 10.56 -16.33
C GLY A 41 13.45 10.18 -17.71
N LEU A 42 13.88 8.92 -17.87
CA LEU A 42 14.41 8.42 -19.15
C LEU A 42 13.30 8.22 -20.20
N GLN A 43 12.11 7.82 -19.78
CA GLN A 43 10.96 7.66 -20.66
C GLN A 43 10.53 8.98 -21.28
N LEU A 44 10.60 10.08 -20.52
CA LEU A 44 10.36 11.42 -21.04
C LEU A 44 11.41 11.83 -22.09
N ALA A 45 12.62 11.28 -22.03
CA ALA A 45 13.66 11.46 -23.06
C ALA A 45 13.55 10.47 -24.23
N GLY A 46 12.54 9.59 -24.25
CA GLY A 46 12.26 8.67 -25.35
C GLY A 46 12.82 7.25 -25.19
N PHE A 47 13.43 6.91 -24.06
CA PHE A 47 13.99 5.59 -23.77
C PHE A 47 13.02 4.71 -22.97
N PHE A 48 12.54 3.63 -23.59
CA PHE A 48 11.49 2.76 -23.03
C PHE A 48 11.92 1.29 -22.89
N ASP A 49 13.19 0.98 -23.10
CA ASP A 49 13.69 -0.38 -22.92
C ASP A 49 13.55 -0.76 -21.44
N HIS A 50 13.06 -1.97 -21.19
CA HIS A 50 12.76 -2.49 -19.84
C HIS A 50 11.77 -1.63 -19.04
N TYR A 51 10.89 -0.87 -19.69
CA TYR A 51 9.85 -0.11 -19.01
C TYR A 51 8.80 -1.04 -18.39
N GLU A 52 8.53 -0.88 -17.09
CA GLU A 52 7.54 -1.65 -16.34
C GLU A 52 6.28 -0.81 -16.07
N PRO A 53 5.22 -0.96 -16.88
CA PRO A 53 4.06 -0.06 -16.84
C PRO A 53 3.14 -0.27 -15.65
N MET A 54 3.24 -1.40 -14.95
CA MET A 54 2.34 -1.70 -13.83
C MET A 54 2.60 -0.87 -12.56
N ARG A 55 3.71 -0.11 -12.54
CA ARG A 55 4.04 0.80 -11.44
C ARG A 55 3.26 2.10 -11.55
N VAL A 56 2.82 2.62 -10.41
CA VAL A 56 2.32 4.01 -10.31
C VAL A 56 3.45 4.95 -10.71
N GLN A 57 3.17 5.89 -11.61
CA GLN A 57 4.16 6.86 -12.07
C GLN A 57 4.15 8.09 -11.15
N LEU A 58 5.33 8.66 -10.91
CA LEU A 58 5.51 9.83 -10.06
C LEU A 58 6.42 10.84 -10.75
N MET A 59 5.90 12.06 -10.97
CA MET A 59 6.66 13.18 -11.51
C MET A 59 6.88 14.25 -10.44
N GLY A 60 8.11 14.76 -10.34
CA GLY A 60 8.48 15.86 -9.46
C GLY A 60 9.15 17.00 -10.21
N ASN A 61 9.99 17.76 -9.52
CA ASN A 61 10.66 18.93 -10.09
C ASN A 61 11.47 18.60 -11.35
N VAL A 62 12.19 17.47 -11.37
CA VAL A 62 13.09 17.12 -12.48
C VAL A 62 12.28 16.83 -13.73
N GLU A 63 11.29 15.94 -13.62
CA GLU A 63 10.43 15.55 -14.73
C GLU A 63 9.61 16.74 -15.24
N MET A 64 8.99 17.50 -14.33
CA MET A 64 8.17 18.67 -14.67
C MET A 64 9.00 19.81 -15.28
N SER A 65 10.23 20.04 -14.79
CA SER A 65 11.13 21.05 -15.37
C SER A 65 11.65 20.65 -16.74
N TYR A 66 11.90 19.35 -16.96
CA TYR A 66 12.31 18.85 -18.27
C TYR A 66 11.20 19.06 -19.31
N VAL A 67 9.97 18.59 -19.03
CA VAL A 67 8.85 18.76 -19.96
C VAL A 67 8.49 20.24 -20.16
N GLY A 68 8.67 21.08 -19.13
CA GLY A 68 8.47 22.53 -19.23
C GLY A 68 9.37 23.23 -20.25
N LYS A 69 10.53 22.64 -20.62
CA LYS A 69 11.44 23.17 -21.65
C LYS A 69 11.07 22.73 -23.07
N LEU A 70 10.15 21.79 -23.21
CA LEU A 70 9.76 21.26 -24.51
C LEU A 70 8.66 22.13 -25.13
N THR A 71 8.59 22.12 -26.47
CA THR A 71 7.46 22.71 -27.18
C THR A 71 6.16 21.94 -26.86
N PRO A 72 4.98 22.57 -26.97
CA PRO A 72 3.69 21.90 -26.84
C PRO A 72 3.60 20.60 -27.64
N ALA A 73 3.99 20.63 -28.92
CA ALA A 73 3.97 19.45 -29.80
C ALA A 73 4.85 18.30 -29.28
N ASN A 74 6.05 18.61 -28.77
CA ASN A 74 6.94 17.60 -28.20
C ASN A 74 6.40 17.06 -26.87
N ARG A 75 5.80 17.90 -26.02
CA ARG A 75 5.10 17.45 -24.80
C ARG A 75 3.98 16.48 -25.14
N SER A 76 3.11 16.84 -26.08
CA SER A 76 2.01 15.97 -26.52
C SER A 76 2.55 14.63 -27.02
N ALA A 77 3.57 14.60 -27.88
CA ALA A 77 4.14 13.37 -28.42
C ALA A 77 4.72 12.45 -27.31
N ILE A 78 5.44 13.02 -26.34
CA ILE A 78 6.02 12.24 -25.24
C ILE A 78 4.94 11.71 -24.30
N PHE A 79 3.94 12.51 -23.92
CA PHE A 79 2.84 12.05 -23.08
C PHE A 79 1.95 11.04 -23.80
N ASP A 80 1.72 11.22 -25.11
CA ASP A 80 0.99 10.25 -25.93
C ASP A 80 1.65 8.87 -25.88
N ARG A 81 2.98 8.84 -26.06
CA ARG A 81 3.76 7.61 -25.97
C ARG A 81 3.73 7.03 -24.55
N LEU A 82 4.04 7.83 -23.53
CA LEU A 82 4.10 7.38 -22.14
C LEU A 82 2.75 6.81 -21.66
N PHE A 83 1.65 7.48 -21.98
CA PHE A 83 0.31 7.10 -21.52
C PHE A 83 -0.28 5.93 -22.31
N SER A 84 0.24 5.64 -23.51
CA SER A 84 -0.16 4.46 -24.29
C SER A 84 0.15 3.14 -23.58
N TYR A 85 1.08 3.13 -22.62
CA TYR A 85 1.43 1.96 -21.83
C TYR A 85 0.43 1.61 -20.70
N LYS A 86 -0.61 2.42 -20.48
CA LYS A 86 -1.71 2.11 -19.54
C LYS A 86 -1.27 1.78 -18.10
N PHE A 87 -0.39 2.61 -17.54
CA PHE A 87 -0.02 2.49 -16.13
C PHE A 87 -1.18 2.91 -15.21
N PRO A 88 -1.22 2.45 -13.93
CA PRO A 88 -2.40 2.62 -13.07
C PRO A 88 -2.80 4.07 -12.80
N ALA A 89 -1.81 4.95 -12.56
CA ALA A 89 -2.03 6.38 -12.34
C ALA A 89 -0.71 7.14 -12.45
N LEU A 90 -0.81 8.44 -12.74
CA LEU A 90 0.29 9.40 -12.62
C LEU A 90 0.05 10.30 -11.40
N ILE A 91 1.04 10.40 -10.53
CA ILE A 91 1.06 11.35 -9.41
C ILE A 91 2.03 12.48 -9.75
N ILE A 92 1.61 13.72 -9.55
CA ILE A 92 2.46 14.91 -9.66
C ILE A 92 2.67 15.47 -8.26
N ALA A 93 3.92 15.47 -7.81
CA ALA A 93 4.31 15.94 -6.49
C ALA A 93 4.48 17.47 -6.43
N ARG A 94 4.65 18.00 -5.21
CA ARG A 94 5.00 19.40 -4.92
C ARG A 94 3.96 20.43 -5.36
N GLY A 95 2.71 20.02 -5.53
CA GLY A 95 1.61 20.89 -5.95
C GLY A 95 1.78 21.49 -7.35
N ILE A 96 2.68 20.93 -8.17
CA ILE A 96 2.91 21.37 -9.54
C ILE A 96 1.67 21.01 -10.36
N GLN A 97 1.15 21.98 -11.11
CA GLN A 97 -0.01 21.75 -11.97
C GLN A 97 0.39 20.99 -13.24
N PRO A 98 -0.47 20.07 -13.73
CA PRO A 98 -0.22 19.38 -14.99
C PRO A 98 -0.23 20.38 -16.16
N HIS A 99 0.62 20.13 -17.16
CA HIS A 99 0.54 20.88 -18.42
C HIS A 99 -0.74 20.52 -19.20
N PRO A 100 -1.32 21.44 -19.99
CA PRO A 100 -2.52 21.16 -20.78
C PRO A 100 -2.39 19.91 -21.65
N GLU A 101 -1.24 19.72 -22.30
CA GLU A 101 -0.99 18.57 -23.17
C GLU A 101 -0.98 17.24 -22.39
N MET A 102 -0.62 17.28 -21.10
CA MET A 102 -0.68 16.12 -20.22
C MET A 102 -2.14 15.74 -19.93
N LEU A 103 -3.02 16.72 -19.65
CA LEU A 103 -4.44 16.48 -19.43
C LEU A 103 -5.12 15.97 -20.72
N GLU A 104 -4.80 16.56 -21.87
CA GLU A 104 -5.30 16.08 -23.17
C GLU A 104 -4.93 14.61 -23.40
N MET A 105 -3.68 14.22 -23.15
CA MET A 105 -3.26 12.83 -23.29
C MET A 105 -3.87 11.93 -22.22
N ALA A 106 -4.14 12.43 -21.01
CA ALA A 106 -4.85 11.71 -19.96
C ALA A 106 -6.27 11.36 -20.39
N HIS A 107 -6.97 12.33 -21.00
CA HIS A 107 -8.28 12.12 -21.61
C HIS A 107 -8.19 11.10 -22.76
N LYS A 108 -7.26 11.28 -23.70
CA LYS A 108 -7.08 10.38 -24.85
C LYS A 108 -6.81 8.93 -24.43
N HIS A 109 -5.95 8.74 -23.42
CA HIS A 109 -5.51 7.40 -22.99
C HIS A 109 -6.26 6.85 -21.79
N ASN A 110 -7.18 7.60 -21.23
CA ASN A 110 -7.93 7.22 -20.04
C ASN A 110 -7.01 6.91 -18.84
N ILE A 111 -6.11 7.83 -18.50
CA ILE A 111 -5.16 7.69 -17.40
C ILE A 111 -5.48 8.68 -16.28
N THR A 112 -5.66 8.19 -15.06
CA THR A 112 -5.90 9.07 -13.90
C THR A 112 -4.65 9.89 -13.55
N ILE A 113 -4.82 11.20 -13.34
CA ILE A 113 -3.80 12.14 -12.86
C ILE A 113 -4.17 12.63 -11.47
N LEU A 114 -3.21 12.48 -10.55
CA LEU A 114 -3.31 12.83 -9.15
C LEU A 114 -2.27 13.87 -8.77
N LEU A 115 -2.57 14.69 -7.77
CA LEU A 115 -1.72 15.75 -7.26
C LEU A 115 -1.41 15.52 -5.78
N SER A 116 -0.16 15.78 -5.40
CA SER A 116 0.26 15.82 -4.00
C SER A 116 1.04 17.10 -3.74
N LYS A 117 0.83 17.72 -2.57
CA LYS A 117 1.61 18.89 -2.11
C LYS A 117 2.96 18.48 -1.50
N GLU A 118 3.17 17.20 -1.23
CA GLU A 118 4.39 16.70 -0.60
C GLU A 118 5.61 16.75 -1.52
N ALA A 119 6.79 16.73 -0.90
CA ALA A 119 8.05 16.57 -1.63
C ALA A 119 8.09 15.20 -2.33
N THR A 120 8.63 15.17 -3.56
CA THR A 120 8.67 13.96 -4.41
C THR A 120 9.26 12.73 -3.72
N SER A 121 10.32 12.89 -2.91
CA SER A 121 10.90 11.78 -2.17
C SER A 121 10.05 11.32 -0.99
N ALA A 122 9.38 12.26 -0.30
CA ALA A 122 8.51 11.93 0.83
C ALA A 122 7.32 11.07 0.34
N ILE A 123 6.56 11.56 -0.65
CA ILE A 123 5.41 10.82 -1.17
C ILE A 123 5.80 9.47 -1.79
N ALA A 124 6.95 9.40 -2.48
CA ALA A 124 7.47 8.15 -3.01
C ALA A 124 7.73 7.13 -1.90
N SER A 125 8.51 7.51 -0.89
CA SER A 125 8.85 6.62 0.22
C SER A 125 7.61 6.17 1.00
N SER A 126 6.66 7.08 1.25
CA SER A 126 5.43 6.76 1.98
C SER A 126 4.53 5.80 1.19
N ILE A 127 4.33 6.03 -0.11
CA ILE A 127 3.56 5.12 -0.98
C ILE A 127 4.23 3.74 -1.07
N ILE A 128 5.54 3.68 -1.30
CA ILE A 128 6.27 2.40 -1.35
C ILE A 128 6.12 1.65 -0.02
N SER A 129 6.30 2.33 1.12
CA SER A 129 6.17 1.71 2.44
C SER A 129 4.77 1.15 2.69
N TYR A 130 3.74 1.92 2.30
CA TYR A 130 2.36 1.50 2.40
C TYR A 130 2.08 0.29 1.49
N LEU A 131 2.45 0.36 0.21
CA LEU A 131 2.19 -0.71 -0.74
C LEU A 131 2.94 -2.00 -0.38
N LYS A 132 4.19 -1.92 0.09
CA LYS A 132 4.92 -3.08 0.63
C LYS A 132 4.14 -3.77 1.74
N THR A 133 3.54 -3.00 2.65
CA THR A 133 2.76 -3.54 3.76
C THR A 133 1.42 -4.12 3.30
N ALA A 134 0.74 -3.43 2.38
CA ALA A 134 -0.57 -3.80 1.88
C ALA A 134 -0.53 -5.02 0.95
N LEU A 135 0.54 -5.16 0.17
CA LEU A 135 0.77 -6.22 -0.81
C LEU A 135 1.60 -7.38 -0.25
N ALA A 136 2.12 -7.27 0.99
CA ALA A 136 2.92 -8.29 1.64
C ALA A 136 2.24 -9.67 1.62
N PRO A 137 2.97 -10.74 1.24
CA PRO A 137 2.51 -12.11 1.38
C PRO A 137 2.13 -12.39 2.83
N ARG A 138 1.01 -13.11 3.03
CA ARG A 138 0.52 -13.42 4.37
C ARG A 138 0.00 -14.84 4.49
N VAL A 139 0.08 -15.36 5.71
CA VAL A 139 -0.45 -16.67 6.09
C VAL A 139 -1.20 -16.54 7.40
N THR A 140 -2.25 -17.33 7.59
CA THR A 140 -2.92 -17.43 8.90
C THR A 140 -2.44 -18.69 9.61
N ARG A 141 -2.04 -18.55 10.87
CA ARG A 141 -1.61 -19.66 11.72
C ARG A 141 -2.45 -19.72 12.98
N HIS A 142 -2.76 -20.93 13.42
CA HIS A 142 -3.39 -21.13 14.73
C HIS A 142 -2.36 -20.88 15.84
N GLY A 143 -2.75 -20.13 16.86
CA GLY A 143 -1.87 -19.76 17.96
C GLY A 143 -2.31 -18.48 18.66
N VAL A 144 -1.53 -18.05 19.64
CA VAL A 144 -1.77 -16.82 20.39
C VAL A 144 -0.58 -15.91 20.23
N LEU A 145 -0.80 -14.68 19.76
CA LEU A 145 0.24 -13.67 19.64
C LEU A 145 0.08 -12.66 20.78
N VAL A 146 1.15 -12.50 21.56
CA VAL A 146 1.24 -11.53 22.66
C VAL A 146 2.48 -10.67 22.48
N GLU A 147 2.48 -9.50 23.09
CA GLU A 147 3.65 -8.66 23.20
C GLU A 147 4.08 -8.56 24.67
N VAL A 148 5.33 -8.95 24.93
CA VAL A 148 5.92 -9.01 26.26
C VAL A 148 7.23 -8.23 26.22
N TYR A 149 7.34 -7.16 27.03
CA TYR A 149 8.51 -6.26 27.06
C TYR A 149 8.93 -5.70 25.69
N GLY A 150 7.98 -5.45 24.78
CA GLY A 150 8.26 -4.96 23.42
C GLY A 150 8.54 -6.06 22.40
N GLU A 151 8.62 -7.32 22.82
CA GLU A 151 8.89 -8.46 21.94
C GLU A 151 7.59 -9.19 21.57
N GLY A 152 7.40 -9.46 20.27
CA GLY A 152 6.27 -10.23 19.77
C GLY A 152 6.50 -11.74 19.92
N ILE A 153 5.70 -12.39 20.77
CA ILE A 153 5.81 -13.82 21.07
C ILE A 153 4.59 -14.56 20.52
N LEU A 154 4.82 -15.46 19.55
CA LEU A 154 3.80 -16.37 19.04
C LEU A 154 3.82 -17.68 19.84
N LEU A 155 2.81 -17.89 20.67
CA LEU A 155 2.57 -19.13 21.40
C LEU A 155 1.90 -20.15 20.49
N THR A 156 2.57 -21.27 20.26
CA THR A 156 2.08 -22.42 19.50
C THR A 156 1.98 -23.65 20.40
N GLY A 157 1.26 -24.67 19.94
CA GLY A 157 1.03 -25.91 20.69
C GLY A 157 -0.36 -26.48 20.42
N ASP A 158 -0.63 -27.65 20.96
CA ASP A 158 -1.90 -28.37 20.76
C ASP A 158 -3.12 -27.59 21.29
N SER A 159 -4.31 -27.95 20.79
CA SER A 159 -5.56 -27.36 21.27
C SER A 159 -5.82 -27.76 22.72
N GLY A 160 -6.20 -26.78 23.56
CA GLY A 160 -6.50 -27.02 24.97
C GLY A 160 -5.29 -27.19 25.90
N ILE A 161 -4.06 -26.99 25.42
CA ILE A 161 -2.84 -27.05 26.25
C ILE A 161 -2.70 -25.87 27.21
N GLY A 162 -3.52 -24.82 27.08
CA GLY A 162 -3.50 -23.64 27.94
C GLY A 162 -2.94 -22.35 27.30
N LYS A 163 -2.89 -22.24 25.97
CA LYS A 163 -2.31 -21.07 25.28
C LYS A 163 -3.05 -19.77 25.60
N SER A 164 -4.39 -19.80 25.51
CA SER A 164 -5.25 -18.64 25.73
C SER A 164 -5.28 -18.25 27.22
N GLU A 165 -5.27 -19.22 28.13
CA GLU A 165 -5.14 -19.01 29.56
C GLU A 165 -3.80 -18.36 29.94
N CYS A 166 -2.70 -18.82 29.34
CA CYS A 166 -1.38 -18.18 29.49
C CYS A 166 -1.40 -16.73 29.00
N ALA A 167 -2.03 -16.47 27.85
CA ALA A 167 -2.15 -15.13 27.29
C ALA A 167 -2.91 -14.17 28.23
N VAL A 168 -3.99 -14.64 28.85
CA VAL A 168 -4.78 -13.86 29.81
C VAL A 168 -4.00 -13.57 31.10
N GLU A 169 -3.19 -14.52 31.57
CA GLU A 169 -2.31 -14.28 32.71
C GLU A 169 -1.22 -13.24 32.38
N LEU A 170 -0.68 -13.25 31.16
CA LEU A 170 0.25 -12.20 30.69
C LEU A 170 -0.44 -10.83 30.60
N LEU A 171 -1.67 -10.77 30.10
CA LEU A 171 -2.47 -9.55 30.05
C LEU A 171 -2.67 -8.95 31.46
N LYS A 172 -3.00 -9.79 32.46
CA LYS A 172 -3.12 -9.36 33.86
C LYS A 172 -1.83 -8.77 34.44
N ARG A 173 -0.68 -9.18 33.91
CA ARG A 173 0.65 -8.66 34.29
C ARG A 173 1.04 -7.39 33.53
N GLY A 174 0.14 -6.84 32.73
CA GLY A 174 0.36 -5.60 31.97
C GLY A 174 0.95 -5.79 30.58
N HIS A 175 0.99 -7.03 30.07
CA HIS A 175 1.39 -7.31 28.68
C HIS A 175 0.21 -7.16 27.73
N ARG A 176 0.47 -7.18 26.41
CA ARG A 176 -0.57 -6.93 25.40
C ARG A 176 -0.94 -8.21 24.67
N LEU A 177 -2.23 -8.50 24.58
CA LEU A 177 -2.73 -9.48 23.62
C LEU A 177 -2.82 -8.84 22.24
N ILE A 178 -2.26 -9.50 21.23
CA ILE A 178 -2.38 -9.09 19.83
C ILE A 178 -3.44 -9.91 19.11
N ALA A 179 -3.44 -11.23 19.30
CA ALA A 179 -4.38 -12.16 18.68
C ALA A 179 -4.51 -13.45 19.51
N ASP A 180 -5.69 -14.05 19.53
CA ASP A 180 -5.97 -15.39 20.08
C ASP A 180 -6.61 -16.25 18.99
N ASP A 181 -6.44 -17.56 19.09
CA ASP A 181 -6.85 -18.60 18.12
C ASP A 181 -6.25 -18.50 16.71
N ALA A 182 -6.39 -17.37 16.01
CA ALA A 182 -5.87 -17.18 14.66
C ALA A 182 -5.01 -15.91 14.54
N VAL A 183 -3.81 -16.07 13.98
CA VAL A 183 -2.83 -15.00 13.77
C VAL A 183 -2.55 -14.86 12.28
N GLU A 184 -2.89 -13.71 11.71
CA GLU A 184 -2.47 -13.35 10.35
C GLU A 184 -1.03 -12.82 10.41
N ILE A 185 -0.11 -13.51 9.74
CA ILE A 185 1.31 -13.19 9.70
C ILE A 185 1.67 -12.69 8.30
N ARG A 186 2.15 -11.44 8.21
CA ARG A 186 2.62 -10.80 6.98
C ARG A 186 4.15 -10.75 6.95
N LYS A 187 4.74 -11.05 5.80
CA LYS A 187 6.19 -10.89 5.59
C LYS A 187 6.48 -9.55 4.91
N LEU A 188 6.95 -8.58 5.70
CA LEU A 188 7.26 -7.23 5.19
C LEU A 188 8.65 -7.13 4.54
N SER A 189 9.59 -7.96 4.99
CA SER A 189 10.94 -8.01 4.46
C SER A 189 11.53 -9.41 4.67
N PRO A 190 12.72 -9.72 4.12
CA PRO A 190 13.38 -11.01 4.38
C PRO A 190 13.51 -11.35 5.87
N ASN A 191 13.68 -10.35 6.72
CA ASN A 191 13.98 -10.50 8.15
C ASN A 191 12.89 -9.93 9.08
N SER A 192 11.72 -9.54 8.54
CA SER A 192 10.66 -8.92 9.33
C SER A 192 9.30 -9.57 9.06
N LEU A 193 8.67 -10.04 10.13
CA LEU A 193 7.30 -10.53 10.15
C LEU A 193 6.46 -9.62 11.05
N ILE A 194 5.21 -9.37 10.63
CA ILE A 194 4.21 -8.72 11.48
C ILE A 194 3.04 -9.66 11.65
N GLY A 195 2.63 -9.88 12.91
CA GLY A 195 1.43 -10.63 13.24
C GLY A 195 0.29 -9.72 13.70
N THR A 196 -0.93 -10.02 13.27
CA THR A 196 -2.14 -9.30 13.66
C THR A 196 -3.32 -10.26 13.84
N ALA A 197 -4.31 -9.89 14.66
CA ALA A 197 -5.58 -10.61 14.70
C ALA A 197 -6.41 -10.35 13.43
N PRO A 198 -7.09 -11.36 12.88
CA PRO A 198 -8.17 -11.15 11.92
C PRO A 198 -9.23 -10.19 12.47
N ALA A 199 -9.80 -9.35 11.60
CA ALA A 199 -10.71 -8.28 12.01
C ALA A 199 -11.90 -8.76 12.86
N LEU A 200 -12.43 -9.96 12.57
CA LEU A 200 -13.60 -10.52 13.24
C LEU A 200 -13.35 -10.89 14.71
N ILE A 201 -12.15 -11.38 15.02
CA ILE A 201 -11.79 -11.89 16.37
C ILE A 201 -10.85 -10.93 17.12
N ARG A 202 -10.69 -9.71 16.61
CA ARG A 202 -9.81 -8.72 17.21
C ARG A 202 -10.26 -8.40 18.64
N ASN A 203 -9.33 -8.45 19.58
CA ASN A 203 -9.55 -8.22 21.01
C ASN A 203 -10.46 -9.25 21.71
N TYR A 204 -10.80 -10.36 21.05
CA TYR A 204 -11.55 -11.43 21.68
C TYR A 204 -10.63 -12.57 22.12
N VAL A 205 -10.96 -13.19 23.24
CA VAL A 205 -10.33 -14.43 23.75
C VAL A 205 -11.42 -15.39 24.15
N GLU A 206 -11.27 -16.67 23.83
CA GLU A 206 -12.14 -17.73 24.34
C GLU A 206 -11.50 -18.41 25.56
N LEU A 207 -12.18 -18.37 26.70
CA LEU A 207 -11.76 -19.05 27.92
C LEU A 207 -12.73 -20.17 28.28
N ARG A 208 -12.19 -21.38 28.50
CA ARG A 208 -13.01 -22.53 28.90
C ARG A 208 -13.71 -22.27 30.22
N GLY A 209 -15.02 -22.51 30.26
CA GLY A 209 -15.86 -22.29 31.45
C GLY A 209 -16.28 -20.83 31.68
N ILE A 210 -15.75 -19.86 30.92
CA ILE A 210 -16.16 -18.45 30.98
C ILE A 210 -16.86 -18.04 29.68
N GLY A 211 -16.38 -18.52 28.54
CA GLY A 211 -16.84 -18.13 27.20
C GLY A 211 -15.95 -17.08 26.55
N ILE A 212 -16.47 -16.39 25.54
CA ILE A 212 -15.77 -15.36 24.79
C ILE A 212 -15.77 -14.04 25.56
N ILE A 213 -14.60 -13.45 25.75
CA ILE A 213 -14.40 -12.17 26.43
C ILE A 213 -13.80 -11.13 25.48
N ASN A 214 -14.17 -9.87 25.64
CA ASN A 214 -13.53 -8.75 24.94
C ASN A 214 -12.50 -8.10 25.85
N VAL A 215 -11.21 -8.31 25.56
CA VAL A 215 -10.12 -7.85 26.43
C VAL A 215 -9.88 -6.34 26.36
N ALA A 216 -10.37 -5.65 25.32
CA ALA A 216 -10.25 -4.20 25.22
C ALA A 216 -11.24 -3.44 26.12
N LYS A 217 -12.18 -4.15 26.75
CA LYS A 217 -13.17 -3.61 27.69
C LYS A 217 -12.90 -3.99 29.15
N LEU A 218 -11.75 -4.60 29.43
CA LEU A 218 -11.29 -4.97 30.76
C LEU A 218 -10.48 -3.86 31.42
#